data_AF-A0A945L833-F1
#
_entry.id   AF-A0A945L833-F1
#
_cell.length_a   1.000
_cell.length_b   1.000
_cell.length_c   1.000
_cell.angle_alpha   90.00
_cell.angle_beta   90.00
_cell.angle_gamma   90.00
#
_symmetry.space_group_name_H-M   'P 1'
#
loop_
_entity.id
_entity.type
_entity.pdbx_description
1 polymer ?
#
loop_
_entity_poly.entity_id
_entity_poly.type
_entity_poly.pdbx_seq_one_letter_code
_entity_poly.pdbx_strand_id
1 'polypeptide(L)' 'METDGSNSKDPHEFAKHSSLYREFLAEREEILRHKWLESERSGKDIGFERALIDWTRNHRDAWRAERRTAG' A
#
# COMPACT_ATOMS: atom_id res chain seq x y z
N MET A 1 -42.65 -17.08 4.54
CA MET A 1 -41.37 -17.78 4.33
C MET A 1 -40.48 -16.84 3.55
N GLU A 2 -39.36 -16.50 4.16
CA GLU A 2 -38.51 -15.36 3.85
C GLU A 2 -37.86 -15.50 2.47
N THR A 3 -37.92 -14.43 1.68
CA THR A 3 -37.10 -14.27 0.49
C THR A 3 -35.76 -13.67 0.94
N ASP A 4 -34.73 -14.48 1.10
CA ASP A 4 -33.36 -13.96 1.10
C ASP A 4 -32.54 -14.69 0.04
N GLY A 5 -32.22 -13.92 -1.00
CA GLY A 5 -31.46 -14.36 -2.16
C GLY A 5 -30.74 -13.17 -2.77
N SER A 6 -30.26 -12.23 -1.95
CA SER A 6 -29.37 -11.18 -2.40
C SER A 6 -27.92 -11.66 -2.31
N ASN A 7 -27.54 -12.58 -3.21
CA ASN A 7 -26.13 -12.92 -3.44
C ASN A 7 -25.46 -11.76 -4.21
N SER A 8 -25.21 -10.67 -3.50
CA SER A 8 -24.40 -9.56 -3.97
C SER A 8 -22.94 -9.95 -3.82
N LYS A 9 -22.37 -10.66 -4.81
CA LYS A 9 -20.92 -10.81 -4.94
C LYS A 9 -20.35 -9.47 -5.40
N ASP A 10 -20.22 -8.54 -4.46
CA ASP A 10 -19.62 -7.24 -4.71
C ASP A 10 -18.16 -7.42 -5.17
N PRO A 11 -17.80 -7.00 -6.39
CA PRO A 11 -16.43 -7.09 -6.91
C PRO A 11 -15.40 -6.40 -6.01
N HIS A 12 -15.84 -5.40 -5.23
CA HIS A 12 -15.02 -4.66 -4.29
C HIS A 12 -14.55 -5.55 -3.12
N GLU A 13 -15.38 -6.49 -2.65
CA GLU A 13 -15.00 -7.43 -1.59
C GLU A 13 -13.97 -8.45 -2.11
N PHE A 14 -14.12 -8.94 -3.35
CA PHE A 14 -13.09 -9.79 -3.98
C PHE A 14 -11.77 -9.05 -4.18
N ALA A 15 -11.81 -7.78 -4.57
CA ALA A 15 -10.62 -6.95 -4.70
C ALA A 15 -9.89 -6.76 -3.36
N LYS A 16 -10.63 -6.55 -2.25
CA LYS A 16 -10.02 -6.45 -0.90
C LYS A 16 -9.30 -7.72 -0.46
N HIS A 17 -9.82 -8.89 -0.85
CA HIS A 17 -9.17 -10.18 -0.56
C HIS A 17 -8.08 -10.57 -1.57
N SER A 18 -7.92 -9.79 -2.66
CA SER A 18 -6.91 -10.06 -3.67
C SER A 18 -5.50 -9.75 -3.16
N SER A 19 -4.52 -10.53 -3.64
CA SER A 19 -3.10 -10.26 -3.41
C SER A 19 -2.70 -8.85 -3.84
N LEU A 20 -3.34 -8.30 -4.87
CA LEU A 20 -3.07 -6.95 -5.38
C LEU A 20 -3.40 -5.86 -4.36
N TYR A 21 -4.56 -5.93 -3.70
CA TYR A 21 -4.94 -4.92 -2.70
C TYR A 21 -4.05 -5.00 -1.46
N ARG A 22 -3.67 -6.21 -1.04
CA ARG A 22 -2.72 -6.41 0.06
C ARG A 22 -1.34 -5.82 -0.27
N GLU A 23 -0.87 -6.02 -1.49
CA GLU A 23 0.38 -5.45 -1.97
C GLU A 23 0.31 -3.92 -2.09
N PHE A 24 -0.83 -3.36 -2.48
CA PHE A 24 -1.05 -1.92 -2.48
C PHE A 24 -1.03 -1.33 -1.06
N LEU A 25 -1.67 -1.99 -0.09
CA LEU A 25 -1.63 -1.56 1.31
C LEU A 25 -0.20 -1.59 1.88
N ALA A 26 0.54 -2.67 1.59
CA ALA A 26 1.94 -2.79 2.00
C ALA A 26 2.83 -1.69 1.38
N GLU A 27 2.62 -1.38 0.11
CA GLU A 27 3.35 -0.29 -0.58
C GLU A 27 3.03 1.08 0.07
N ARG A 28 1.76 1.33 0.39
CA ARG A 28 1.34 2.55 1.09
C ARG A 28 1.95 2.66 2.49
N GLU A 29 2.00 1.56 3.24
CA GLU A 29 2.64 1.54 4.57
C GLU A 29 4.13 1.83 4.48
N GLU A 30 4.83 1.30 3.48
CA GLU A 30 6.25 1.58 3.25
C GLU A 30 6.50 3.06 2.93
N ILE A 31 5.65 3.68 2.11
CA ILE A 31 5.73 5.12 1.81
C ILE A 31 5.51 5.95 3.07
N LEU A 32 4.57 5.57 3.94
CA LEU A 32 4.33 6.27 5.21
C LEU A 32 5.52 6.13 6.16
N ARG A 33 6.16 4.96 6.21
CA ARG A 33 7.40 4.74 6.97
C ARG A 33 8.53 5.62 6.46
N HIS A 34 8.72 5.69 5.14
CA HIS A 34 9.70 6.55 4.49
C HIS A 34 9.46 8.03 4.81
N LYS A 35 8.21 8.49 4.71
CA LYS A 35 7.81 9.84 5.08
C LYS A 35 8.22 10.17 6.51
N TRP A 36 7.95 9.26 7.45
CA TRP A 36 8.29 9.47 8.86
C TRP A 36 9.80 9.62 9.05
N LEU A 37 10.59 8.66 8.53
CA LEU A 37 12.06 8.69 8.64
C LEU A 37 12.67 9.98 8.06
N GLU A 38 12.22 10.41 6.89
CA GLU A 38 12.73 11.62 6.26
C GLU A 38 12.24 12.91 6.93
N SER A 39 11.07 12.87 7.57
CA SER A 39 10.59 13.98 8.39
C SER A 39 11.42 14.15 9.66
N GLU A 40 11.75 13.03 10.33
CA GLU A 40 12.65 13.01 11.49
C GLU A 40 14.03 13.55 11.10
N ARG A 41 14.58 13.08 9.96
CA ARG A 41 15.88 13.55 9.45
C ARG A 41 15.86 15.05 9.11
N SER A 42 14.76 15.56 8.57
CA SER A 42 14.63 16.96 8.16
C SER A 42 14.24 17.90 9.31
N GLY A 43 13.89 17.36 10.48
CA GLY A 43 13.35 18.12 11.61
C GLY A 43 11.99 18.78 11.33
N LYS A 44 11.28 18.35 10.28
CA LYS A 44 9.95 18.86 9.89
C LYS A 44 9.24 17.85 9.00
N ASP A 45 7.91 17.89 8.98
CA ASP A 45 7.14 17.08 8.05
C ASP A 45 7.47 17.46 6.59
N ILE A 46 7.90 16.47 5.80
CA ILE A 46 8.19 16.65 4.38
C ILE A 46 6.95 16.57 3.49
N GLY A 47 5.82 16.08 4.03
CA GLY A 47 4.57 15.87 3.31
C GLY A 47 4.52 14.53 2.55
N PHE A 48 3.30 14.05 2.30
CA PHE A 48 3.08 12.74 1.66
C PHE A 48 3.51 12.73 0.19
N GLU A 49 3.18 13.77 -0.58
CA GLU A 49 3.51 13.83 -2.02
C GLU A 49 5.02 13.79 -2.26
N ARG A 50 5.79 14.53 -1.46
CA ARG A 50 7.25 14.51 -1.55
C ARG A 50 7.83 13.14 -1.19
N ALA A 51 7.34 12.53 -0.11
CA ALA A 51 7.74 11.18 0.28
C ALA A 51 7.39 10.14 -0.79
N LEU A 52 6.20 10.24 -1.39
CA LEU A 52 5.73 9.34 -2.46
C LEU A 52 6.64 9.41 -3.69
N ILE A 53 6.95 10.62 -4.17
CA ILE A 53 7.81 10.82 -5.35
C ILE A 53 9.22 10.28 -5.09
N ASP A 54 9.79 10.60 -3.93
CA ASP A 54 11.14 10.16 -3.55
C ASP A 54 11.22 8.64 -3.38
N TRP A 55 10.26 8.04 -2.65
CA TRP A 55 10.20 6.61 -2.43
C TRP A 55 10.02 5.83 -3.74
N THR A 56 9.13 6.32 -4.63
CA THR A 56 8.87 5.69 -5.94
C THR A 56 10.13 5.66 -6.80
N ARG A 57 10.97 6.70 -6.74
CA ARG A 57 12.19 6.78 -7.54
C ARG A 57 13.35 5.95 -6.99
N ASN A 58 13.47 5.88 -5.66
CA ASN A 58 14.71 5.40 -5.03
C ASN A 58 14.56 4.05 -4.30
N HIS A 59 13.34 3.63 -3.95
CA HIS A 59 13.12 2.49 -3.03
C HIS A 59 12.19 1.42 -3.59
N ARG A 60 11.20 1.81 -4.41
CA ARG A 60 10.11 0.93 -4.86
C ARG A 60 10.58 -0.34 -5.55
N ASP A 61 11.55 -0.25 -6.46
CA ASP A 61 11.99 -1.39 -7.24
C ASP A 61 12.69 -2.45 -6.38
N ALA A 62 13.54 -2.01 -5.45
CA ALA A 62 14.20 -2.89 -4.48
C ALA A 62 13.17 -3.55 -3.55
N TRP A 63 12.26 -2.77 -2.99
CA TRP A 63 11.20 -3.28 -2.12
C TRP A 63 10.31 -4.33 -2.83
N ARG A 64 9.95 -4.10 -4.10
CA ARG A 64 9.21 -5.07 -4.91
C ARG A 64 10.03 -6.32 -5.22
N ALA A 65 11.34 -6.20 -5.44
CA ALA A 65 12.22 -7.34 -5.68
C ALA A 65 12.31 -8.25 -4.44
N GLU A 66 12.54 -7.67 -3.26
CA GLU A 66 12.63 -8.40 -1.98
C GLU A 66 11.36 -9.20 -1.68
N ARG A 67 10.18 -8.59 -1.93
CA ARG A 67 8.89 -9.27 -1.69
C ARG A 67 8.58 -10.39 -2.68
N ARG A 68 9.11 -10.32 -3.90
CA ARG A 68 8.99 -11.43 -4.88
C ARG A 68 9.86 -12.63 -4.51
N THR A 69 10.99 -12.39 -3.85
CA THR A 69 11.90 -13.46 -3.39
C THR A 69 11.50 -14.04 -2.03
N ALA A 70 10.70 -13.31 -1.25
CA ALA A 70 10.25 -13.73 0.09
C ALA A 70 8.92 -14.52 0.08
N GLY A 71 8.37 -14.83 -1.10
CA GLY A 71 7.20 -15.69 -1.27
C GLY A 71 7.60 -17.05 -1.83
#